data_AF-A0A529MUK0-F1
#
_entry.id   AF-A0A529MUK0-F1
#
_cell.length_a   1.000
_cell.length_b   1.000
_cell.length_c   1.000
_cell.angle_alpha   90.00
_cell.angle_beta   90.00
_cell.angle_gamma   90.00
#
_symmetry.space_group_name_H-M   'P 1'
#
loop_
_entity.id
_entity.type
_entity.pdbx_description
1 polymer ?
#
loop_
_entity_poly.entity_id
_entity_poly.type
_entity_poly.pdbx_seq_one_letter_code
_entity_poly.pdbx_strand_id
1 'polypeptide(L)'
;VLLTHLSEVIRNNLPQLLSYKDMKALLERQDPEYRKLADEICTSHISYPGLQAVLKLLLAERVSIRNLHLIIEAIAEIAPHVRRTEQIVEHVRIRMAQQICGDLSEGGVLKVLRLGNRWDLAFHQSLKRDAKG
;
A
#
# COMPACT_ATOMS: atom_id res chain seq x y z
N VAL A 1 -0.32 10.24 27.23
CA VAL A 1 -0.87 8.87 27.33
C VAL A 1 -2.19 8.73 26.56
N LEU A 2 -3.28 9.40 26.94
CA LEU A 2 -4.58 9.29 26.22
C LEU A 2 -4.51 9.59 24.71
N LEU A 3 -3.86 10.69 24.32
CA LEU A 3 -3.66 11.05 22.91
C LEU A 3 -2.92 9.95 22.13
N THR A 4 -1.90 9.35 22.74
CA THR A 4 -1.11 8.27 22.14
C THR A 4 -1.95 7.02 21.87
N HIS A 5 -2.81 6.64 22.82
CA HIS A 5 -3.73 5.52 22.63
C HIS A 5 -4.78 5.81 21.56
N LEU A 6 -5.33 7.03 21.53
CA LEU A 6 -6.29 7.43 20.51
C LEU A 6 -5.67 7.40 19.11
N SER A 7 -4.47 7.96 18.94
CA SER A 7 -3.75 7.90 17.67
C SER A 7 -3.50 6.46 17.23
N GLU A 8 -3.17 5.56 18.16
CA GLU A 8 -2.96 4.15 17.83
C GLU A 8 -4.26 3.44 17.41
N VAL A 9 -5.37 3.70 18.10
CA VAL A 9 -6.69 3.17 17.71
C VAL A 9 -7.08 3.67 16.32
N ILE A 10 -6.87 4.96 16.02
CA ILE A 10 -7.14 5.51 14.69
C ILE A 10 -6.25 4.83 13.64
N ARG A 11 -4.93 4.71 13.90
CA ARG A 11 -3.99 4.05 12.98
C ARG A 11 -4.40 2.63 12.66
N ASN A 12 -4.84 1.86 13.66
CA ASN A 12 -5.29 0.48 13.49
C ASN A 12 -6.57 0.36 12.66
N ASN A 13 -7.36 1.43 12.55
CA ASN A 13 -8.63 1.44 11.81
C ASN A 13 -8.58 2.27 10.52
N LEU A 14 -7.42 2.85 10.15
CA LEU A 14 -7.27 3.65 8.93
C LEU A 14 -7.83 3.00 7.65
N PRO A 15 -7.63 1.69 7.38
CA PRO A 15 -8.20 1.05 6.20
C PRO A 15 -9.73 1.09 6.16
N GLN A 16 -10.38 1.04 7.32
CA GLN A 16 -11.83 1.09 7.45
C GLN A 16 -12.34 2.53 7.34
N LEU A 17 -11.55 3.49 7.83
CA LEU A 17 -11.88 4.91 7.77
C LEU A 17 -11.76 5.49 6.35
N LEU A 18 -10.94 4.91 5.48
CA LEU A 18 -10.82 5.36 4.09
C LEU A 18 -12.06 4.98 3.28
N SER A 19 -13.01 5.90 3.15
CA SER A 19 -14.19 5.73 2.29
C SER A 19 -13.88 5.98 0.81
N TYR A 20 -14.81 5.61 -0.07
CA TYR A 20 -14.69 5.91 -1.50
C TYR A 20 -14.66 7.42 -1.76
N LYS A 21 -15.46 8.17 -1.00
CA LYS A 21 -15.50 9.64 -1.06
C LYS A 21 -14.15 10.25 -0.68
N ASP A 22 -13.48 9.72 0.34
CA ASP A 22 -12.17 10.21 0.77
C ASP A 22 -11.12 9.95 -0.31
N MET A 23 -11.10 8.75 -0.90
CA MET A 23 -10.21 8.44 -2.02
C MET A 23 -10.45 9.40 -3.20
N LYS A 24 -11.70 9.63 -3.57
CA LYS A 24 -12.03 10.59 -4.65
C LYS A 24 -11.56 12.00 -4.30
N ALA A 25 -11.77 12.46 -3.07
CA ALA A 25 -11.28 13.76 -2.63
C ALA A 25 -9.73 13.86 -2.64
N LEU A 26 -9.02 12.76 -2.35
CA LEU A 26 -7.56 12.72 -2.47
C LEU A 26 -7.11 12.84 -3.93
N LEU A 27 -7.78 12.14 -4.84
CA LEU A 27 -7.52 12.22 -6.29
C LEU A 27 -7.81 13.62 -6.84
N GLU A 28 -8.92 14.24 -6.45
CA GLU A 28 -9.28 15.59 -6.91
C GLU A 28 -8.27 16.68 -6.51
N ARG A 29 -7.46 16.42 -5.48
CA ARG A 29 -6.39 17.32 -5.03
C ARG A 29 -5.08 17.16 -5.78
N GLN A 30 -4.96 16.15 -6.65
CA GLN A 30 -3.76 15.94 -7.47
C GLN A 30 -3.79 16.82 -8.71
N ASP A 31 -2.62 17.02 -9.31
CA ASP A 31 -2.52 17.75 -10.58
C ASP A 31 -3.36 17.08 -11.69
N PRO A 32 -3.84 17.85 -12.68
CA PRO A 32 -4.71 17.34 -13.74
C PRO A 32 -4.16 16.11 -14.48
N GLU A 33 -2.85 16.05 -14.67
CA GLU A 33 -2.18 14.93 -15.36
C GLU A 33 -2.28 13.63 -14.55
N TYR A 34 -2.07 13.69 -13.24
CA TYR A 34 -2.19 12.54 -12.35
C TYR A 34 -3.63 12.08 -12.18
N ARG A 35 -4.60 13.01 -12.18
CA ARG A 35 -6.03 12.66 -12.21
C ARG A 35 -6.37 11.90 -13.49
N LYS A 36 -5.94 12.42 -14.64
CA LYS A 36 -6.15 11.77 -15.94
C LYS A 36 -5.50 10.37 -15.99
N LEU A 37 -4.28 10.23 -15.48
CA LEU A 37 -3.59 8.95 -15.39
C LEU A 37 -4.35 7.95 -14.49
N ALA A 38 -4.80 8.40 -13.31
CA ALA A 38 -5.59 7.55 -12.43
C ALA A 38 -6.91 7.09 -13.08
N ASP A 39 -7.59 7.99 -13.80
CA ASP A 39 -8.83 7.68 -14.52
C ASP A 39 -8.59 6.67 -15.65
N GLU A 40 -7.49 6.83 -16.41
CA GLU A 40 -7.09 5.91 -17.46
C GLU A 40 -6.78 4.51 -16.91
N ILE A 41 -5.99 4.42 -15.84
CA ILE A 41 -5.68 3.16 -15.15
C ILE A 41 -6.95 2.48 -14.62
N CYS A 42 -7.85 3.27 -14.01
CA CYS A 42 -9.12 2.79 -13.46
C CYS A 42 -10.18 2.46 -14.53
N THR A 43 -9.93 2.79 -15.79
CA THR A 43 -10.80 2.42 -16.91
C THR A 43 -10.24 1.20 -17.64
N SER A 44 -8.92 1.15 -17.83
CA SER A 44 -8.26 0.18 -18.71
C SER A 44 -7.76 -1.08 -18.00
N HIS A 45 -7.36 -1.00 -16.72
CA HIS A 45 -6.62 -2.08 -16.06
C HIS A 45 -7.22 -2.53 -14.73
N ILE A 46 -7.60 -1.58 -13.89
CA ILE A 46 -8.29 -1.84 -12.61
C ILE A 46 -9.56 -0.99 -12.54
N SER A 47 -10.32 -1.07 -11.45
CA SER A 47 -11.46 -0.19 -11.19
C SER A 47 -11.15 0.77 -10.04
N TYR A 48 -11.91 1.85 -9.86
CA TYR A 48 -11.76 2.72 -8.68
C TYR A 48 -11.93 1.97 -7.34
N PRO A 49 -12.88 1.03 -7.17
CA PRO A 49 -12.89 0.16 -6.00
C PRO A 49 -11.60 -0.68 -5.86
N GLY A 50 -11.00 -1.11 -6.96
CA GLY A 50 -9.69 -1.77 -6.96
C GLY A 50 -8.57 -0.85 -6.48
N LEU A 51 -8.51 0.39 -6.98
CA LEU A 51 -7.58 1.41 -6.49
C LEU A 51 -7.77 1.68 -4.99
N GLN A 52 -9.03 1.78 -4.54
CA GLN A 52 -9.34 1.93 -3.12
C GLN A 52 -8.83 0.73 -2.31
N ALA A 53 -8.97 -0.49 -2.82
CA ALA A 53 -8.46 -1.69 -2.17
C ALA A 53 -6.93 -1.67 -2.03
N VAL A 54 -6.20 -1.23 -3.05
CA VAL A 54 -4.74 -1.03 -2.99
C VAL A 54 -4.39 -0.04 -1.86
N LEU A 55 -5.02 1.13 -1.83
CA LEU A 55 -4.77 2.14 -0.79
C LEU A 55 -5.10 1.62 0.62
N LYS A 56 -6.19 0.86 0.77
CA LYS A 56 -6.57 0.26 2.05
C LYS A 56 -5.56 -0.78 2.54
N LEU A 57 -5.03 -1.60 1.65
CA LEU A 57 -4.00 -2.59 1.99
C LEU A 57 -2.70 -1.91 2.43
N LEU A 58 -2.26 -0.85 1.73
CA LEU A 58 -1.12 -0.05 2.16
C LEU A 58 -1.33 0.54 3.58
N LEU A 59 -2.51 1.11 3.84
CA LEU A 59 -2.86 1.62 5.16
C LEU A 59 -2.91 0.52 6.23
N ALA A 60 -3.34 -0.69 5.87
CA ALA A 60 -3.42 -1.81 6.81
C ALA A 60 -2.03 -2.23 7.28
N GLU A 61 -1.03 -2.07 6.42
CA GLU A 61 0.38 -2.30 6.71
C GLU A 61 1.10 -1.04 7.23
N ARG A 62 0.34 0.00 7.62
CA ARG A 62 0.82 1.29 8.13
C ARG A 62 1.71 2.05 7.15
N VAL A 63 1.60 1.78 5.85
CA VAL A 63 2.30 2.54 4.81
C VAL A 63 1.55 3.85 4.54
N SER A 64 2.29 4.97 4.60
CA SER A 64 1.71 6.29 4.38
C SER A 64 1.36 6.51 2.91
N ILE A 65 0.08 6.79 2.61
CA ILE A 65 -0.43 7.10 1.27
C ILE A 65 -0.32 8.58 0.87
N ARG A 66 0.52 9.35 1.57
CA ARG A 66 0.69 10.80 1.32
C ARG A 66 1.32 11.10 -0.04
N ASN A 67 2.21 10.22 -0.52
CA ASN A 67 2.82 10.33 -1.84
C ASN A 67 1.97 9.63 -2.89
N LEU A 68 0.79 10.20 -3.15
CA LEU A 68 -0.20 9.59 -4.03
C LEU A 68 0.27 9.54 -5.50
N HIS A 69 1.06 10.52 -5.94
CA HIS A 69 1.69 10.55 -7.27
C HIS A 69 2.53 9.28 -7.52
N LEU A 70 3.45 8.95 -6.61
CA LEU A 70 4.28 7.75 -6.72
C LEU A 70 3.45 6.46 -6.67
N ILE A 71 2.39 6.43 -5.87
CA ILE A 71 1.48 5.29 -5.83
C ILE A 71 0.78 5.09 -7.17
N ILE A 72 0.25 6.16 -7.77
CA ILE A 72 -0.44 6.10 -9.07
C ILE A 72 0.53 5.63 -10.16
N GLU A 73 1.75 6.19 -10.21
CA GLU A 73 2.79 5.76 -11.16
C GLU A 73 3.15 4.29 -11.00
N ALA A 74 3.39 3.84 -9.76
CA ALA A 74 3.70 2.45 -9.48
C ALA A 74 2.57 1.49 -9.89
N ILE A 75 1.30 1.89 -9.68
CA ILE A 75 0.15 1.11 -10.16
C ILE A 75 0.14 1.09 -11.69
N ALA A 76 0.39 2.22 -12.36
CA ALA A 76 0.42 2.31 -13.82
C ALA A 76 1.44 1.35 -14.44
N GLU A 77 2.60 1.20 -13.81
CA GLU A 77 3.68 0.30 -14.25
C GLU A 77 3.24 -1.19 -14.26
N ILE A 78 2.52 -1.63 -13.23
CA ILE A 78 2.24 -3.06 -13.00
C ILE A 78 0.82 -3.50 -13.41
N ALA A 79 -0.17 -2.59 -13.37
CA ALA A 79 -1.57 -2.89 -13.64
C ALA A 79 -1.86 -3.52 -15.03
N PRO A 80 -1.13 -3.19 -16.11
CA PRO A 80 -1.29 -3.89 -17.39
C PRO A 80 -0.95 -5.38 -17.34
N HIS A 81 -0.05 -5.77 -16.43
CA HIS A 81 0.52 -7.10 -16.35
C HIS A 81 -0.16 -7.97 -15.28
N VAL A 82 -0.69 -7.34 -14.23
CA VAL A 82 -1.21 -8.03 -13.05
C VAL A 82 -2.51 -7.40 -12.57
N ARG A 83 -3.50 -8.26 -12.27
CA ARG A 83 -4.83 -7.83 -11.79
C ARG A 83 -5.08 -8.11 -10.31
N ARG A 84 -4.26 -8.96 -9.67
CA ARG A 84 -4.41 -9.25 -8.25
C ARG A 84 -3.93 -8.07 -7.42
N THR A 85 -4.82 -7.55 -6.58
CA THR A 85 -4.57 -6.37 -5.75
C THR A 85 -3.33 -6.54 -4.88
N GLU A 86 -3.13 -7.72 -4.28
CA GLU A 86 -1.99 -8.01 -3.40
C GLU A 86 -0.65 -7.88 -4.14
N GLN A 87 -0.61 -8.32 -5.39
CA GLN A 87 0.60 -8.22 -6.23
C GLN A 87 0.87 -6.77 -6.66
N ILE A 88 -0.18 -5.99 -6.92
CA ILE A 88 -0.05 -4.55 -7.20
C ILE A 88 0.49 -3.84 -5.96
N VAL A 89 -0.04 -4.14 -4.78
CA VAL A 89 0.40 -3.56 -3.50
C VAL A 89 1.88 -3.85 -3.26
N GLU A 90 2.33 -5.08 -3.51
CA GLU A 90 3.74 -5.45 -3.34
C GLU A 90 4.66 -4.62 -4.26
N HIS A 91 4.29 -4.45 -5.53
CA HIS A 91 5.04 -3.60 -6.45
C HIS A 91 5.09 -2.14 -5.97
N VAL A 92 3.95 -1.60 -5.52
CA VAL A 92 3.88 -0.24 -4.97
C VAL A 92 4.79 -0.10 -3.74
N ARG A 93 4.81 -1.07 -2.83
CA ARG A 93 5.71 -1.05 -1.66
C ARG A 93 7.18 -1.04 -2.05
N ILE A 94 7.57 -1.82 -3.06
CA ILE A 94 8.93 -1.80 -3.60
C ILE A 94 9.28 -0.42 -4.14
N ARG A 95 8.39 0.21 -4.92
CA ARG A 95 8.58 1.57 -5.44
C ARG A 95 8.65 2.62 -4.33
N MET A 96 7.94 2.40 -3.22
CA MET A 96 7.94 3.27 -2.05
C MET A 96 9.01 2.94 -1.00
N ALA A 97 9.94 2.01 -1.26
CA ALA A 97 10.85 1.49 -0.26
C ALA A 97 11.66 2.58 0.47
N GLN A 98 12.11 3.62 -0.24
CA GLN A 98 12.82 4.74 0.38
C GLN A 98 11.96 5.50 1.39
N GLN A 99 10.69 5.75 1.07
CA GLN A 99 9.76 6.42 1.99
C GLN A 99 9.46 5.53 3.20
N ILE A 100 9.19 4.25 2.98
CA ILE A 100 8.88 3.29 4.05
C ILE A 100 10.06 3.16 5.01
N CYS A 101 11.27 2.94 4.49
CA CYS A 101 12.48 2.86 5.30
C CYS A 101 12.80 4.18 5.99
N GLY A 102 12.60 5.31 5.30
CA GLY A 102 12.80 6.65 5.85
C GLY A 102 11.89 6.92 7.05
N ASP A 103 10.59 6.65 6.92
CA ASP A 103 9.57 6.83 7.97
C ASP A 103 9.85 5.97 9.22
N LEU A 104 10.55 4.83 9.06
CA LEU A 104 10.91 3.91 10.15
C LEU A 104 12.32 4.12 10.70
N SER A 105 13.14 4.91 10.01
CA SER A 105 14.53 5.15 10.42
C SER A 105 14.60 6.20 11.52
N GLU A 106 15.46 5.95 12.51
CA GLU A 106 15.77 6.91 13.58
C GLU A 106 17.26 7.28 13.48
N GLY A 107 17.55 8.55 13.19
CA GLY A 107 18.94 9.01 13.01
C GLY A 107 19.68 8.35 11.84
N GLY A 108 18.95 7.98 10.77
CA GLY A 108 19.51 7.29 9.60
C GLY A 108 19.76 5.79 9.82
N VAL A 109 19.37 5.24 10.97
CA VAL A 109 19.51 3.82 11.28
C VAL A 109 18.13 3.16 11.31
N LEU A 110 18.00 2.07 10.57
CA LEU A 110 16.80 1.22 10.62
C LEU A 110 17.04 0.06 11.59
N LYS A 111 16.25 0.01 12.67
CA LYS A 111 16.29 -1.08 13.64
C LYS A 111 15.41 -2.23 13.14
N VAL A 112 16.02 -3.37 12.81
CA VAL A 112 15.31 -4.51 12.20
C VAL A 112 15.41 -5.74 13.10
N LEU A 113 14.30 -6.44 13.26
CA LEU A 113 14.26 -7.80 13.80
C LEU A 113 14.19 -8.78 12.62
N ARG A 114 15.19 -9.66 12.50
CA ARG A 114 15.24 -10.67 11.45
C ARG A 114 14.77 -12.02 11.99
N LEU A 115 13.97 -12.73 11.21
CA LEU A 115 13.69 -14.13 11.47
C LEU A 115 14.97 -14.96 11.32
N GLY A 116 15.19 -15.90 12.24
CA GLY A 116 16.31 -16.83 12.14
C GLY A 116 16.03 -17.93 11.12
N ASN A 117 17.09 -18.52 10.53
CA ASN A 117 16.98 -19.52 9.46
C ASN A 117 15.99 -20.67 9.75
N ARG A 118 15.85 -21.08 11.02
CA ARG A 118 14.89 -22.13 11.43
C ARG A 118 13.45 -21.73 11.10
N TRP A 119 13.07 -20.48 11.34
CA TRP A 119 11.72 -19.97 11.07
C TRP A 119 11.49 -19.79 9.58
N ASP A 120 12.47 -19.26 8.83
CA ASP A 120 12.38 -19.12 7.38
C ASP A 120 12.09 -20.48 6.70
N LEU A 121 12.82 -21.52 7.12
CA LEU A 121 12.66 -22.87 6.59
C LEU A 121 11.30 -23.48 6.96
N ALA A 122 10.84 -23.26 8.21
CA ALA A 122 9.53 -23.72 8.66
C ALA A 122 8.38 -23.08 7.87
N PHE A 123 8.46 -21.77 7.59
CA PHE A 123 7.45 -21.08 6.77
C PHE A 123 7.47 -21.58 5.33
N HIS A 124 8.66 -21.69 4.71
CA HIS A 124 8.79 -22.15 3.34
C HIS A 124 8.21 -23.56 3.14
N GLN A 125 8.42 -24.48 4.09
CA GLN A 125 7.86 -25.83 4.03
C GLN A 125 6.35 -25.88 4.27
N SER A 126 5.80 -24.90 5.00
CA SER A 126 4.39 -24.88 5.38
C SER A 126 3.50 -24.12 4.39
N LEU A 127 4.08 -23.29 3.52
CA LEU A 127 3.37 -22.59 2.46
C LEU A 127 2.85 -23.59 1.42
N LYS A 128 1.53 -23.80 1.40
CA LYS A 128 0.84 -24.55 0.36
C LYS A 128 0.10 -23.55 -0.52
N ARG A 129 0.29 -23.65 -1.83
CA ARG A 129 -0.52 -22.88 -2.79
C ARG A 129 -1.96 -23.35 -2.69
N ASP A 130 -2.88 -22.40 -2.55
CA ASP A 130 -4.29 -22.72 -2.72
C ASP A 130 -4.64 -22.76 -4.22
N ALA A 131 -5.89 -23.07 -4.58
CA ALA A 131 -6.31 -23.13 -5.98
C ALA A 131 -6.20 -21.77 -6.72
N LYS A 132 -6.00 -20.67 -6.00
CA LYS A 132 -5.84 -19.31 -6.52
C LYS A 132 -4.38 -18.86 -6.50
N GLY A 133 -3.47 -19.61 -5.86
CA GLY A 133 -2.03 -19.38 -5.80
C GLY A 133 -1.60 -18.88 -4.44
#